data_AF-A0AAU1MTB7-F1
#
_entry.id   AF-A0AAU1MTB7-F1
#
_cell.length_a   1.000
_cell.length_b   1.000
_cell.length_c   1.000
_cell.angle_alpha   90.00
_cell.angle_beta   90.00
_cell.angle_gamma   90.00
#
_symmetry.space_group_name_H-M   'P 1'
#
loop_
_entity.id
_entity.type
_entity.pdbx_description
1 polymer ?
#
loop_
_entity_poly.entity_id
_entity_poly.type
_entity_poly.pdbx_seq_one_letter_code
_entity_poly.pdbx_strand_id
1 'polypeptide(L)' 'MNATRNAELAAAQACLRLLHTARAALTGCEPATAASLLALPIAEADEALDRAGLAGNEAWLLEKLYDLGTETRVHT' A
#
# COMPACT_ATOMS: atom_id res chain seq x y z
N MET A 1 19.88 -3.00 -9.69
CA MET A 1 18.63 -3.69 -10.09
C MET A 1 17.94 -4.39 -8.91
N ASN A 2 18.61 -5.20 -8.08
CA ASN A 2 17.95 -5.85 -6.92
C ASN A 2 17.48 -4.88 -5.82
N ALA A 3 18.24 -3.82 -5.52
CA ALA A 3 17.84 -2.85 -4.49
C ALA A 3 16.55 -2.10 -4.85
N THR A 4 16.39 -1.70 -6.12
CA THR A 4 15.19 -1.04 -6.64
C THR A 4 13.96 -1.95 -6.54
N ARG A 5 14.08 -3.22 -6.98
CA ARG A 5 12.98 -4.19 -6.88
C ARG A 5 12.60 -4.49 -5.43
N ASN A 6 13.57 -4.49 -4.50
CA ASN A 6 13.28 -4.64 -3.08
C ASN A 6 12.54 -3.42 -2.50
N ALA A 7 12.88 -2.21 -2.96
CA ALA A 7 12.19 -0.98 -2.56
C ALA A 7 10.75 -0.94 -3.12
N GLU A 8 10.56 -1.32 -4.39
CA GLU A 8 9.22 -1.45 -5.01
C GLU A 8 8.34 -2.45 -4.25
N LEU A 9 8.90 -3.61 -3.86
CA LEU A 9 8.18 -4.61 -3.06
C LEU A 9 7.82 -4.09 -1.67
N ALA A 10 8.73 -3.37 -1.01
CA ALA A 10 8.47 -2.74 0.28
C ALA A 10 7.36 -1.67 0.18
N ALA A 11 7.37 -0.85 -0.88
CA ALA A 11 6.32 0.12 -1.16
C ALA A 11 4.96 -0.55 -1.37
N ALA A 12 4.91 -1.61 -2.19
CA ALA A 12 3.70 -2.39 -2.41
C ALA A 12 3.15 -2.99 -1.10
N GLN A 13 4.01 -3.55 -0.24
CA GLN A 13 3.61 -4.09 1.05
C GLN A 13 3.08 -3.02 2.00
N ALA A 14 3.71 -1.84 2.05
CA ALA A 14 3.26 -0.72 2.86
C ALA A 14 1.88 -0.22 2.41
N CYS A 15 1.66 -0.07 1.09
CA CYS A 15 0.36 0.31 0.53
C CYS A 15 -0.74 -0.71 0.85
N LEU A 16 -0.46 -2.01 0.71
CA LEU A 16 -1.43 -3.06 1.07
C LEU A 16 -1.75 -3.06 2.56
N ARG A 17 -0.73 -2.89 3.42
CA ARG A 17 -0.94 -2.77 4.88
C ARG A 17 -1.82 -1.57 5.20
N LEU A 18 -1.55 -0.40 4.59
CA LEU A 18 -2.38 0.79 4.74
C LEU A 18 -3.83 0.53 4.34
N LEU A 19 -4.07 -0.10 3.18
CA LEU A 19 -5.42 -0.43 2.70
C LEU A 19 -6.16 -1.38 3.65
N HIS A 20 -5.47 -2.42 4.15
CA HIS A 20 -6.07 -3.36 5.11
C HIS A 20 -6.39 -2.68 6.44
N THR A 21 -5.50 -1.84 6.96
CA THR A 21 -5.73 -1.07 8.18
C THR A 21 -6.87 -0.06 8.00
N ALA A 22 -6.92 0.64 6.87
CA ALA A 22 -8.01 1.55 6.54
C ALA A 22 -9.35 0.83 6.50
N ARG A 23 -9.43 -0.33 5.84
CA ARG A 23 -10.64 -1.15 5.84
C ARG A 23 -11.07 -1.56 7.25
N ALA A 24 -10.14 -2.03 8.08
CA ALA A 24 -10.45 -2.44 9.45
C ALA A 24 -10.92 -1.26 10.31
N ALA A 25 -10.20 -0.14 10.27
CA ALA A 25 -10.52 1.06 11.04
C ALA A 25 -11.87 1.66 10.64
N LEU A 26 -12.13 1.80 9.34
CA LEU A 26 -13.38 2.38 8.84
C LEU A 26 -14.61 1.48 9.06
N THR A 27 -14.41 0.19 9.32
CA THR A 27 -15.52 -0.73 9.64
C THR A 27 -15.89 -0.70 11.13
N GLY A 28 -14.96 -0.32 12.01
CA GLY A 28 -15.11 -0.54 13.46
C GLY A 28 -14.88 0.69 14.35
N CYS A 29 -14.56 1.86 13.79
CA CYS A 29 -14.21 3.04 14.56
C CYS A 29 -14.94 4.30 14.05
N GLU A 30 -15.18 5.23 14.98
CA GLU A 30 -15.58 6.59 14.64
C GLU A 30 -14.49 7.30 13.81
N PRO A 31 -14.86 8.25 12.93
CA PRO A 31 -13.93 8.87 11.98
C PRO A 31 -12.65 9.45 12.61
N ALA A 32 -12.76 10.11 13.77
CA ALA A 32 -11.61 10.70 14.46
C ALA A 32 -10.63 9.63 14.97
N THR A 33 -11.15 8.50 15.45
CA THR A 33 -10.34 7.36 15.90
C THR A 33 -9.70 6.67 14.70
N ALA A 34 -10.44 6.47 13.61
CA ALA A 34 -9.90 5.92 12.38
C ALA A 34 -8.76 6.78 11.82
N ALA A 35 -8.93 8.11 11.79
CA ALA A 35 -7.87 9.04 11.36
C ALA A 35 -6.60 8.91 12.22
N SER A 36 -6.76 8.81 13.55
CA SER A 36 -5.63 8.63 14.47
C SER A 36 -4.89 7.31 14.25
N LEU A 37 -5.62 6.22 13.99
CA LEU A 37 -5.05 4.90 13.73
C LEU A 37 -4.33 4.83 12.37
N LEU A 38 -4.71 5.66 11.40
CA LEU A 38 -4.14 5.65 10.06
C LEU A 38 -2.92 6.56 9.90
N ALA A 39 -2.66 7.47 10.84
CA ALA A 39 -1.56 8.43 10.74
C ALA A 39 -0.19 7.77 10.51
N LEU A 40 0.14 6.72 11.27
CA LEU A 40 1.41 6.00 11.13
C LEU A 40 1.46 5.16 9.84
N PRO A 41 0.47 4.31 9.52
CA PRO A 41 0.44 3.58 8.24
C PRO A 41 0.54 4.46 7.00
N ILE A 42 -0.03 5.67 7.02
CA ILE A 42 0.10 6.65 5.93
C ILE A 42 1.56 7.09 5.80
N ALA A 43 2.18 7.54 6.90
CA ALA A 43 3.57 7.99 6.88
C ALA A 43 4.56 6.88 6.44
N GLU A 44 4.31 5.63 6.85
CA GLU A 44 5.11 4.48 6.43
C GLU A 44 4.97 4.17 4.93
N ALA A 45 3.76 4.31 4.38
CA ALA A 45 3.53 4.13 2.95
C ALA A 45 4.24 5.24 2.15
N ASP A 46 4.11 6.49 2.58
CA ASP A 46 4.78 7.64 1.95
C ASP A 46 6.31 7.47 1.92
N GLU A 47 6.92 7.06 3.04
CA GLU A 47 8.37 6.83 3.12
C GLU A 47 8.82 5.64 2.23
N ALA A 48 8.00 4.60 2.12
CA ALA A 48 8.33 3.46 1.28
C ALA A 48 8.22 3.82 -0.22
N LEU A 49 7.22 4.62 -0.59
CA LEU A 49 7.04 5.14 -1.95
C LEU A 49 8.19 6.07 -2.35
N ASP A 50 8.61 6.97 -1.46
CA ASP A 50 9.75 7.87 -1.72
C ASP A 50 11.04 7.07 -1.94
N ARG A 51 11.32 6.08 -1.08
CA ARG A 51 12.49 5.18 -1.23
C ARG A 51 12.46 4.36 -2.52
N ALA A 52 11.27 4.05 -3.04
CA ALA A 52 11.11 3.35 -4.30
C ALA A 52 11.18 4.30 -5.53
N GLY A 53 11.20 5.62 -5.33
CA GLY A 53 11.08 6.59 -6.41
C GLY A 53 9.67 6.63 -7.03
N LEU A 54 8.66 6.20 -6.27
CA LEU A 54 7.27 6.07 -6.68
C LEU A 54 6.33 7.09 -6.01
N ALA A 55 6.85 8.04 -5.24
CA ALA A 55 6.05 9.13 -4.69
C ALA A 55 5.36 9.90 -5.84
N GLY A 56 4.03 10.04 -5.75
CA GLY A 56 3.18 10.62 -6.81
C GLY A 56 2.79 9.66 -7.95
N ASN A 57 3.27 8.41 -7.93
CA ASN A 57 2.95 7.35 -8.91
C ASN A 57 2.20 6.17 -8.26
N GLU A 58 1.47 6.41 -7.17
CA GLU A 58 0.80 5.38 -6.37
C GLU A 58 -0.28 4.65 -7.17
N ALA A 59 -1.02 5.37 -8.03
CA ALA A 59 -2.06 4.80 -8.87
C ALA A 59 -1.49 3.73 -9.82
N TRP A 60 -0.36 4.02 -10.47
CA TRP A 60 0.33 3.07 -11.33
C TRP A 60 0.77 1.81 -10.56
N LEU A 61 1.32 1.98 -9.37
CA LEU A 61 1.73 0.86 -8.52
C LEU A 61 0.53 -0.02 -8.14
N LEU A 62 -0.59 0.60 -7.75
CA LEU A 62 -1.81 -0.11 -7.36
C LEU A 62 -2.43 -0.87 -8.55
N GLU A 63 -2.48 -0.26 -9.74
CA GLU A 63 -2.93 -0.94 -10.97
C GLU A 63 -2.09 -2.20 -11.23
N LYS A 64 -0.76 -2.11 -11.11
CA LYS A 64 0.13 -3.27 -11.27
C LYS A 64 -0.13 -4.37 -10.25
N LEU A 65 -0.44 -4.03 -9.00
CA LEU A 65 -0.81 -5.01 -7.98
C LEU A 65 -2.13 -5.70 -8.28
N TYR A 66 -3.12 -4.95 -8.79
CA TYR A 66 -4.39 -5.53 -9.23
C TYR A 66 -4.20 -6.50 -10.38
N ASP A 67 -3.47 -6.10 -11.43
CA ASP A 67 -3.15 -6.96 -12.58
C ASP A 67 -2.51 -8.28 -12.11
N LEU A 68 -1.48 -8.20 -11.27
CA LEU A 68 -0.79 -9.38 -10.73
C LEU A 68 -1.73 -10.30 -9.91
N GLY A 69 -2.61 -9.70 -9.11
CA GLY A 69 -3.62 -10.43 -8.34
C GLY A 69 -4.64 -11.14 -9.25
N THR A 70 -4.99 -10.56 -10.39
CA THR A 70 -5.90 -11.18 -11.36
C THR A 70 -5.25 -12.35 -12.08
N GLU A 71 -4.00 -12.23 -12.51
CA GLU A 71 -3.25 -13.33 -13.14
C GLU A 71 -3.14 -14.56 -12.22
N THR A 72 -2.88 -14.33 -10.93
CA THR A 72 -2.77 -15.39 -9.93
C THR A 72 -4.08 -16.17 -9.77
N ARG A 73 -5.23 -15.50 -9.87
CA ARG A 73 -6.56 -16.11 -9.67
C ARG A 73 -7.09 -16.87 -10.89
N VAL A 74 -6.56 -16.64 -12.09
CA VAL A 74 -6.94 -17.35 -13.32
C VAL A 74 -6.21 -18.71 -13.43
N HIS A 75 -5.09 -18.87 -12.72
CA HIS A 75 -4.27 -20.08 -12.73
C HIS A 75 -4.56 -21.06 -11.57
N THR A 76 -5.62 -20.81 -10.80
CA THR A 76 -6.09 -21.66 -9.68
C THR A 76 -7.49 -22.17 -9.96
#